data_AF-A0AAV4A6S6-F1
#
_entry.id   AF-A0AAV4A6S6-F1
#
_cell.length_a   1.000
_cell.length_b   1.000
_cell.length_c   1.000
_cell.angle_alpha   90.00
_cell.angle_beta   90.00
_cell.angle_gamma   90.00
#
_symmetry.space_group_name_H-M   'P 1'
#
loop_
_entity.id
_entity.type
_entity.pdbx_description
1 polymer ?
#
loop_
_entity_poly.entity_id
_entity_poly.type
_entity_poly.pdbx_seq_one_letter_code
_entity_poly.pdbx_strand_id
1 'polypeptide(L)'
;MSDRMSRSQYAVISTNAMATARNMLLYVLDVPRLVMSSVPVQLIPIARRPCLHAAAATISLEKTLIICFLYLLPNTPVSKLSLAELFEQLPMPFLVLGNFNAHSPAWGNSCHDGLGRCLEEFMA
;
A
#
# COMPACT_ATOMS: atom_id res chain seq x y z
N MET A 1 18.59 0.83 31.72
CA MET A 1 19.13 1.60 30.59
C MET A 1 19.60 0.62 29.52
N SER A 2 18.78 0.42 28.50
CA SER A 2 19.15 0.22 27.09
C SER A 2 17.99 -0.47 26.40
N ASP A 3 17.26 0.39 25.71
CA ASP A 3 16.15 0.21 24.80
C ASP A 3 16.52 -0.77 23.68
N ARG A 4 15.65 -1.75 23.39
CA ARG A 4 15.71 -2.56 22.16
C ARG A 4 14.43 -2.34 21.37
N MET A 5 14.48 -1.24 20.62
CA MET A 5 13.79 -0.94 19.37
C MET A 5 12.90 -2.07 18.81
N SER A 6 11.61 -1.75 18.85
CA SER A 6 10.53 -2.20 17.97
C SER A 6 11.01 -2.72 16.61
N ARG A 7 10.94 -4.05 16.43
CA ARG A 7 10.88 -4.66 15.09
C ARG A 7 9.50 -4.35 14.52
N SER A 8 9.42 -3.51 13.50
CA SER A 8 8.23 -3.37 12.66
C SER A 8 7.92 -4.72 12.03
N GLN A 9 6.97 -5.45 12.62
CA GLN A 9 6.46 -6.70 12.05
C GLN A 9 5.55 -6.34 10.88
N TYR A 10 6.09 -6.39 9.66
CA TYR A 10 5.27 -6.31 8.47
C TYR A 10 4.41 -7.58 8.36
N ALA A 11 3.08 -7.41 8.37
CA ALA A 11 2.14 -8.49 8.16
C ALA A 11 1.88 -8.67 6.66
N VAL A 12 2.32 -9.80 6.09
CA VAL A 12 1.92 -10.23 4.75
C VAL A 12 0.52 -10.82 4.86
N ILE A 13 -0.50 -10.07 4.45
CA ILE A 13 -1.88 -10.53 4.49
C ILE A 13 -2.17 -11.35 3.23
N SER A 14 -2.47 -12.63 3.45
CA SER A 14 -2.83 -13.59 2.40
C SER A 14 -4.08 -13.15 1.63
N THR A 15 -4.11 -13.55 0.36
CA THR A 15 -4.95 -13.05 -0.73
C THR A 15 -6.46 -13.26 -0.56
N ASN A 16 -6.91 -13.86 0.53
CA ASN A 16 -8.31 -14.00 0.92
C ASN A 16 -8.92 -12.69 1.50
N ALA A 17 -8.10 -11.69 1.83
CA ALA A 17 -8.54 -10.30 2.06
C ALA A 17 -8.58 -9.44 0.77
N MET A 18 -8.20 -10.00 -0.40
CA MET A 18 -8.16 -9.27 -1.67
C MET A 18 -9.53 -8.79 -2.15
N ALA A 19 -10.65 -9.37 -1.70
CA ALA A 19 -11.97 -8.91 -2.14
C ALA A 19 -12.14 -7.41 -1.82
N THR A 20 -11.76 -6.97 -0.62
CA THR A 20 -11.87 -5.58 -0.19
C THR A 20 -10.88 -4.66 -0.93
N ALA A 21 -9.62 -5.08 -1.09
CA ALA A 21 -8.59 -4.28 -1.78
C ALA A 21 -8.82 -4.20 -3.30
N ARG A 22 -9.26 -5.29 -3.91
CA ARG A 22 -9.70 -5.36 -5.31
C ARG A 22 -10.94 -4.49 -5.51
N ASN A 23 -11.92 -4.53 -4.61
CA ASN A 23 -13.11 -3.69 -4.69
C ASN A 23 -12.78 -2.20 -4.46
N MET A 24 -11.77 -1.88 -3.65
CA MET A 24 -11.25 -0.52 -3.45
C MET A 24 -10.58 0.01 -4.72
N LEU A 25 -9.77 -0.81 -5.40
CA LEU A 25 -9.18 -0.44 -6.70
C LEU A 25 -10.26 -0.30 -7.79
N LEU A 26 -11.26 -1.18 -7.82
CA LEU A 26 -12.39 -1.11 -8.75
C LEU A 26 -13.29 0.12 -8.49
N TYR A 27 -13.41 0.58 -7.24
CA TYR A 27 -14.08 1.84 -6.88
C TYR A 27 -13.34 3.07 -7.42
N VAL A 28 -12.00 3.02 -7.46
CA VAL A 28 -11.14 4.09 -8.01
C VAL A 28 -11.06 4.03 -9.54
N LEU A 29 -11.34 2.87 -10.15
CA LEU A 29 -11.32 2.63 -11.59
C LEU A 29 -12.72 2.59 -12.26
N ASP A 30 -13.76 3.03 -11.55
CA ASP A 30 -15.14 3.15 -12.06
C ASP A 30 -15.76 1.84 -12.60
N VAL A 31 -15.47 0.71 -11.94
CA VAL A 31 -16.04 -0.60 -12.30
C VAL A 31 -17.08 -1.02 -11.26
N PRO A 32 -18.37 -1.16 -11.63
CA PRO A 32 -19.42 -1.39 -10.65
C PRO A 32 -19.45 -2.88 -10.24
N ARG A 33 -19.15 -3.20 -8.97
CA ARG A 33 -19.97 -4.08 -8.10
C ARG A 33 -19.29 -4.57 -6.80
N LEU A 34 -20.16 -4.65 -5.78
CA LEU A 34 -20.11 -5.34 -4.47
C LEU A 34 -19.15 -4.79 -3.40
N VAL A 35 -19.65 -3.82 -2.64
CA VAL A 35 -19.08 -3.41 -1.35
C VAL A 35 -19.81 -4.17 -0.23
N MET A 36 -19.08 -4.74 0.73
CA MET A 36 -19.65 -5.14 2.03
C MET A 36 -20.26 -3.89 2.66
N SER A 37 -21.59 -3.79 2.68
CA SER A 37 -22.34 -2.56 2.92
C SER A 37 -22.36 -2.08 4.37
N SER A 38 -21.43 -2.52 5.22
CA SER A 38 -21.51 -2.31 6.68
C SER A 38 -20.36 -1.52 7.29
N VAL A 39 -19.31 -1.15 6.53
CA VAL A 39 -18.17 -0.40 7.06
C VAL A 39 -18.08 0.98 6.41
N PRO A 40 -18.11 2.08 7.18
CA PRO A 40 -17.91 3.43 6.65
C PRO A 40 -16.51 3.57 6.04
N VAL A 41 -16.46 4.05 4.80
CA VAL A 41 -15.22 4.33 4.05
C VAL A 41 -15.24 5.78 3.60
N GLN A 42 -14.13 6.50 3.79
CA GLN A 42 -13.95 7.85 3.20
C GLN A 42 -12.64 7.93 2.42
N LEU A 43 -12.72 8.37 1.16
CA LEU A 43 -11.54 8.52 0.31
C LEU A 43 -10.64 9.66 0.82
N ILE A 44 -9.34 9.44 0.76
CA ILE A 44 -8.31 10.45 1.04
C ILE A 44 -7.77 10.94 -0.30
N PRO A 45 -7.85 12.24 -0.60
CA PRO A 45 -7.21 12.80 -1.79
C PRO A 45 -5.69 12.59 -1.74
N ILE A 46 -5.15 11.93 -2.75
CA ILE A 46 -3.70 11.78 -2.96
C ILE A 46 -3.31 12.50 -4.24
N ALA A 47 -2.20 13.25 -4.18
CA ALA A 47 -1.63 13.86 -5.37
C ALA A 47 -1.19 12.79 -6.39
N ARG A 48 -1.75 12.85 -7.60
CA ARG A 48 -1.38 11.94 -8.69
C ARG A 48 0.08 12.13 -9.10
N ARG A 49 0.76 11.02 -9.39
CA ARG A 49 2.14 11.00 -9.90
C ARG A 49 2.21 10.17 -11.20
N PRO A 50 3.08 10.51 -12.15
CA PRO A 50 3.14 9.82 -13.45
C PRO A 50 3.54 8.34 -13.37
N CYS A 51 4.44 8.02 -12.43
CA CYS A 51 5.03 6.69 -12.28
C CYS A 51 4.43 5.87 -11.13
N LEU A 52 3.53 6.49 -10.36
CA LEU A 52 3.03 5.94 -9.12
C LEU A 52 1.54 6.19 -9.02
N HIS A 53 0.77 5.11 -9.00
CA HIS A 53 -0.67 5.16 -8.86
C HIS A 53 -1.04 4.70 -7.46
N ALA A 54 -1.60 5.60 -6.67
CA ALA A 54 -2.06 5.30 -5.33
C ALA A 54 -3.48 5.80 -5.11
N ALA A 55 -4.20 5.09 -4.26
CA ALA A 55 -5.47 5.52 -3.70
C ALA A 55 -5.51 5.16 -2.23
N ALA A 56 -5.99 6.07 -1.38
CA ALA A 56 -6.20 5.77 0.02
C ALA A 56 -7.63 6.05 0.46
N ALA A 57 -8.04 5.33 1.49
CA ALA A 57 -9.26 5.62 2.22
C ALA A 57 -9.08 5.34 3.71
N THR A 58 -9.85 6.06 4.52
CA THR A 58 -10.09 5.69 5.91
C THR A 58 -11.14 4.60 5.95
N ILE A 59 -10.95 3.66 6.88
CA ILE A 59 -11.91 2.63 7.23
C ILE A 59 -12.17 2.76 8.72
N SER A 60 -13.43 2.97 9.08
CA SER A 60 -13.86 3.13 10.47
C SER A 60 -14.45 1.83 10.98
N LEU A 61 -13.66 1.07 11.73
CA LEU A 61 -14.11 -0.10 12.51
C LEU A 61 -14.23 0.34 13.98
N GLU A 62 -13.66 -0.42 14.92
CA GLU A 62 -13.48 0.02 16.32
C GLU A 62 -12.41 1.13 16.46
N LYS A 63 -11.47 1.18 15.52
CA LYS A 63 -10.47 2.24 15.35
C LYS A 63 -10.40 2.63 13.88
N THR A 64 -10.04 3.88 13.60
CA THR A 64 -9.81 4.34 12.24
C THR A 64 -8.46 3.83 11.75
N LEU A 65 -8.46 3.15 10.61
CA LEU A 65 -7.26 2.73 9.90
C LEU A 65 -7.29 3.32 8.50
N ILE A 66 -6.13 3.73 8.00
CA ILE A 66 -5.98 4.16 6.62
C ILE A 66 -5.43 3.01 5.79
N ILE A 67 -6.10 2.70 4.69
CA ILE A 67 -5.59 1.75 3.70
C ILE A 67 -5.17 2.54 2.47
N CYS A 68 -3.90 2.44 2.10
CA CYS A 68 -3.36 2.95 0.85
C CYS A 68 -3.10 1.77 -0.09
N PHE A 69 -3.77 1.75 -1.24
CA PHE A 69 -3.48 0.82 -2.31
C PHE A 69 -2.47 1.45 -3.28
N LEU A 70 -1.31 0.83 -3.43
CA LEU A 70 -0.21 1.25 -4.30
C LEU A 70 -0.08 0.31 -5.50
N TYR A 71 -0.13 0.88 -6.70
CA TYR A 71 0.15 0.20 -7.95
C TYR A 71 1.36 0.83 -8.62
N LEU A 72 2.44 0.04 -8.76
CA LEU A 72 3.64 0.46 -9.47
C LEU A 72 3.63 -0.19 -10.85
N LEU A 73 3.86 0.59 -11.89
CA LEU A 73 3.96 0.06 -13.26
C LEU A 73 5.25 -0.76 -13.42
N PRO A 74 5.20 -1.89 -14.15
CA PRO A 74 6.40 -2.67 -14.43
C PRO A 74 7.42 -1.81 -15.21
N ASN A 75 8.70 -2.04 -14.98
CA ASN A 75 9.81 -1.35 -15.66
C ASN A 75 9.81 0.19 -15.53
N THR A 76 9.05 0.74 -14.58
CA THR A 76 9.00 2.19 -14.35
C THR A 76 9.95 2.55 -13.21
N PRO A 77 10.85 3.53 -13.38
CA PRO A 77 11.74 3.95 -12.31
C PRO A 77 10.93 4.63 -11.19
N VAL A 78 11.06 4.11 -9.97
CA VAL A 78 10.49 4.68 -8.75
C VAL A 78 11.62 5.01 -7.80
N SER A 79 11.63 6.25 -7.29
CA SER A 79 12.64 6.71 -6.34
C SER A 79 12.11 6.68 -4.91
N LYS A 80 13.00 6.50 -3.93
CA LYS A 80 12.66 6.60 -2.51
C LYS A 80 11.99 7.93 -2.14
N LEU A 81 12.42 9.02 -2.76
CA LEU A 81 11.81 10.34 -2.57
C LEU A 81 10.34 10.35 -3.01
N SER A 82 10.03 9.76 -4.17
CA SER A 82 8.64 9.71 -4.64
C SER A 82 7.74 8.85 -3.74
N LEU A 83 8.29 7.80 -3.11
CA LEU A 83 7.59 7.00 -2.11
C LEU A 83 7.41 7.76 -0.79
N ALA A 84 8.44 8.50 -0.34
CA ALA A 84 8.38 9.33 0.86
C ALA A 84 7.29 10.41 0.73
N GLU A 85 7.31 11.18 -0.35
CA GLU A 85 6.32 12.23 -0.61
C GLU A 85 4.89 11.68 -0.72
N LEU A 86 4.72 10.42 -1.16
CA LEU A 86 3.42 9.75 -1.13
C LEU A 86 3.00 9.42 0.30
N PHE A 87 3.89 8.81 1.08
CA PHE A 87 3.56 8.32 2.42
C PHE A 87 3.39 9.47 3.42
N GLU A 88 4.06 10.61 3.21
CA GLU A 88 3.85 11.84 3.98
C GLU A 88 2.42 12.42 3.84
N GLN A 89 1.70 12.07 2.76
CA GLN A 89 0.30 12.48 2.60
C GLN A 89 -0.67 11.61 3.41
N LEU A 90 -0.22 10.48 3.97
CA LEU A 90 -1.08 9.53 4.67
C LEU A 90 -1.05 9.78 6.18
N PRO A 91 -2.20 10.06 6.82
CA PRO A 91 -2.24 10.12 8.28
C PRO A 91 -1.89 8.76 8.91
N MET A 92 -1.25 8.78 10.08
CA MET A 92 -0.97 7.57 10.85
C MET A 92 -2.19 7.17 11.71
N PRO A 93 -2.46 5.87 11.92
CA PRO A 93 -1.77 4.72 11.33
C PRO A 93 -2.31 4.39 9.93
N PHE A 94 -1.41 3.97 9.04
CA PHE A 94 -1.79 3.49 7.71
C PHE A 94 -1.21 2.10 7.41
N LEU A 95 -1.89 1.39 6.52
CA LEU A 95 -1.48 0.13 5.93
C LEU A 95 -1.34 0.31 4.43
N VAL A 96 -0.20 -0.08 3.88
CA VAL A 96 0.03 -0.09 2.43
C VAL A 96 -0.20 -1.49 1.88
N LEU A 97 -1.07 -1.59 0.90
CA LEU A 97 -1.36 -2.80 0.13
C LEU A 97 -1.10 -2.50 -1.33
N GLY A 98 -0.86 -3.50 -2.17
CA GLY A 98 -0.62 -3.17 -3.56
C GLY A 98 -0.12 -4.30 -4.45
N ASN A 99 -0.07 -3.98 -5.74
CA ASN A 99 0.79 -4.68 -6.68
C ASN A 99 2.00 -3.79 -6.97
N PHE A 100 3.13 -4.15 -6.34
CA PHE A 100 4.38 -3.40 -6.50
C PHE A 100 5.10 -3.73 -7.81
N ASN A 101 4.68 -4.76 -8.56
CA ASN A 101 5.37 -5.27 -9.75
C ASN A 101 6.91 -5.33 -9.56
N ALA A 102 7.32 -5.70 -8.35
CA ALA A 102 8.70 -5.73 -7.90
C ALA A 102 9.04 -7.14 -7.42
N HIS A 103 10.21 -7.61 -7.80
CA HIS A 103 10.72 -8.91 -7.38
C HIS A 103 11.64 -8.73 -6.17
N SER A 104 11.24 -9.32 -5.03
CA SER A 104 12.16 -9.45 -3.90
C SER A 104 11.90 -10.70 -3.05
N PRO A 105 12.96 -11.22 -2.40
CA PRO A 105 12.85 -12.32 -1.44
C PRO A 105 11.98 -12.01 -0.22
N ALA A 106 11.88 -10.75 0.20
CA ALA A 106 11.08 -10.35 1.36
C ALA A 106 9.59 -10.73 1.24
N TRP A 107 9.07 -10.83 0.01
CA TRP A 107 7.72 -11.31 -0.28
C TRP A 107 7.70 -12.59 -1.14
N GLY A 108 8.75 -13.41 -1.04
CA GLY A 108 8.77 -14.78 -1.56
C GLY A 108 9.12 -14.92 -3.04
N ASN A 109 9.72 -13.91 -3.67
CA ASN A 109 10.27 -14.04 -5.01
C ASN A 109 11.75 -14.48 -4.96
N SER A 110 12.16 -15.41 -5.83
CA SER A 110 13.57 -15.83 -5.91
C SER A 110 14.49 -14.78 -6.52
N CYS A 111 13.93 -13.84 -7.29
CA CYS A 111 14.65 -12.74 -7.92
C CYS A 111 14.60 -11.49 -7.04
N HIS A 112 15.67 -10.70 -7.09
CA HIS A 112 15.75 -9.41 -6.41
C HIS A 112 16.08 -8.31 -7.44
N ASP A 113 15.05 -7.67 -7.97
CA ASP A 113 15.22 -6.61 -8.95
C ASP A 113 15.52 -5.25 -8.29
N GLY A 114 15.79 -4.23 -9.10
CA GLY A 114 16.12 -2.89 -8.60
C GLY A 114 14.97 -2.21 -7.86
N LEU A 115 13.72 -2.47 -8.27
CA LEU A 115 12.54 -1.90 -7.63
C LEU A 115 12.27 -2.56 -6.29
N GLY A 116 12.43 -3.88 -6.20
CA GLY A 116 12.37 -4.67 -4.98
C GLY A 116 13.39 -4.20 -3.95
N ARG A 117 14.65 -4.00 -4.36
CA ARG A 117 15.68 -3.41 -3.49
C ARG A 117 15.28 -2.03 -2.98
N CYS A 118 14.80 -1.16 -3.87
CA CYS A 118 14.38 0.18 -3.51
C CYS A 118 13.26 0.18 -2.45
N LEU A 119 12.26 -0.69 -2.63
CA LEU A 119 11.14 -0.84 -1.69
C LEU A 119 11.55 -1.46 -0.37
N GLU A 120 12.35 -2.54 -0.39
CA GLU A 120 12.90 -3.15 0.83
C GLU A 120 13.70 -2.13 1.64
N GLU A 121 14.62 -1.40 1.01
CA GLU A 121 15.43 -0.39 1.70
C GLU A 121 14.63 0.83 2.18
N PHE A 122 13.48 1.11 1.56
CA PHE A 122 12.61 2.21 1.99
C PHE A 122 11.72 1.80 3.16
N MET A 123 11.32 0.53 3.22
CA MET A 123 10.46 -0.02 4.28
C MET A 123 11.25 -0.66 5.43
N ALA A 124 12.56 -0.87 5.31
CA ALA A 124 13.41 -1.41 6.39
C ALA A 124 13.54 -0.43 7.57
#